data_AF-A0A7C4IY10-F1
#
_entry.id   AF-A0A7C4IY10-F1
#
_cell.length_a   1.000
_cell.length_b   1.000
_cell.length_c   1.000
_cell.angle_alpha   90.00
_cell.angle_beta   90.00
_cell.angle_gamma   90.00
#
_symmetry.space_group_name_H-M   'P 1'
#
loop_
_entity.id
_entity.type
_entity.pdbx_description
1 polymer ?
#
loop_
_entity_poly.entity_id
_entity_poly.type
_entity_poly.pdbx_seq_one_letter_code
_entity_poly.pdbx_strand_id
1 'polypeptide(L)'
;MKPRSAINKKQPSMVPPDFVNSKAEIRQSLLNFNSGPGIDKNRREMLLRQTWYWIFDEKSQTFGPSKFVGFVGMTFPIYEEAVKGRWGKKRFYGGATKKAIERALKKKFAPDHKLSVDLEDWGTRISHEEILNGVDHGKWQFITL
;
A
#
# COMPACT_ATOMS: atom_id res chain seq x y z
N MET A 1 32.09 -28.74 -3.03
CA MET A 1 30.61 -28.76 -3.05
C MET A 1 30.08 -27.57 -2.26
N LYS A 2 29.32 -26.67 -2.90
CA LYS A 2 28.49 -25.65 -2.22
C LYS A 2 27.08 -25.77 -2.79
N PRO A 3 26.02 -25.97 -1.99
CA PRO A 3 24.67 -25.86 -2.50
C PRO A 3 24.35 -24.37 -2.65
N ARG A 4 24.20 -23.90 -3.89
CA ARG A 4 23.52 -22.62 -4.15
C ARG A 4 22.03 -22.89 -3.94
N SER A 5 21.50 -22.47 -2.79
CA SER A 5 20.07 -22.42 -2.54
C SER A 5 19.39 -21.64 -3.67
N ALA A 6 18.62 -22.36 -4.48
CA ALA A 6 17.73 -21.75 -5.44
C ALA A 6 16.67 -20.97 -4.65
N ILE A 7 16.74 -19.64 -4.73
CA ILE A 7 15.66 -18.77 -4.30
C ILE A 7 14.46 -19.14 -5.19
N ASN A 8 13.56 -19.95 -4.63
CA ASN A 8 12.33 -20.37 -5.29
C ASN A 8 11.43 -19.13 -5.40
N LYS A 9 11.60 -18.36 -6.48
CA LYS A 9 10.69 -17.28 -6.88
C LYS A 9 9.37 -17.95 -7.28
N LYS A 10 8.50 -18.24 -6.31
CA LYS A 10 7.12 -18.66 -6.60
C LYS A 10 6.55 -17.66 -7.58
N GLN A 11 6.22 -18.11 -8.80
CA GLN A 11 5.48 -17.29 -9.73
C GLN A 11 4.21 -16.81 -9.04
N PRO A 12 3.85 -15.51 -9.15
CA PRO A 12 2.64 -15.02 -8.53
C PRO A 12 1.43 -15.80 -9.08
N SER A 13 0.55 -16.18 -8.15
CA SER A 13 -0.72 -16.89 -8.37
C SER A 13 -1.47 -16.37 -9.62
N MET A 14 -2.06 -17.28 -10.40
CA MET A 14 -2.97 -16.97 -11.51
C MET A 14 -4.28 -16.31 -11.02
N VAL A 15 -4.59 -16.43 -9.73
CA VAL A 15 -5.80 -15.90 -9.10
C VAL A 15 -5.53 -14.49 -8.54
N PRO A 16 -6.42 -13.50 -8.77
CA PRO A 16 -6.30 -12.17 -8.19
C PRO A 16 -6.30 -12.24 -6.64
N PRO A 17 -5.53 -11.38 -5.95
CA PRO A 17 -5.54 -11.37 -4.49
C PRO A 17 -6.90 -10.94 -3.94
N ASP A 18 -7.30 -11.53 -2.82
CA ASP A 18 -8.53 -11.18 -2.11
C ASP A 18 -8.43 -9.83 -1.40
N PHE A 19 -9.59 -9.23 -1.16
CA PHE A 19 -9.67 -8.03 -0.31
C PHE A 19 -9.40 -8.41 1.14
N VAL A 20 -8.73 -7.51 1.87
CA VAL A 20 -8.58 -7.65 3.32
C VAL A 20 -9.94 -7.72 4.02
N ASN A 21 -10.00 -8.52 5.07
CA ASN A 21 -11.13 -8.72 5.98
C ASN A 21 -10.76 -8.44 7.44
N SER A 22 -9.46 -8.29 7.77
CA SER A 22 -9.00 -8.12 9.14
C SER A 22 -7.85 -7.13 9.29
N LYS A 23 -7.68 -6.61 10.52
CA LYS A 23 -6.55 -5.74 10.91
C LYS A 23 -5.18 -6.41 10.70
N ALA A 24 -5.09 -7.73 10.86
CA ALA A 24 -3.84 -8.46 10.70
C ALA A 24 -3.38 -8.50 9.24
N GLU A 25 -4.29 -8.77 8.31
CA GLU A 25 -4.00 -8.77 6.86
C GLU A 25 -3.58 -7.38 6.37
N ILE A 26 -4.27 -6.32 6.86
CA ILE A 26 -3.90 -4.94 6.57
C ILE A 26 -2.47 -4.65 7.03
N ARG A 27 -2.13 -5.00 8.27
CA ARG A 27 -0.78 -4.79 8.81
C ARG A 27 0.27 -5.57 8.02
N GLN A 28 -0.02 -6.81 7.60
CA GLN A 28 0.92 -7.59 6.78
C GLN A 28 1.19 -6.91 5.42
N SER A 29 0.16 -6.45 4.72
CA SER A 29 0.34 -5.75 3.44
C SER A 29 1.04 -4.39 3.61
N LEU A 30 0.82 -3.71 4.72
CA LEU A 30 1.52 -2.48 5.09
C LEU A 30 3.01 -2.74 5.38
N LEU A 31 3.35 -3.84 6.06
CA LEU A 31 4.73 -4.27 6.23
C LEU A 31 5.39 -4.58 4.88
N ASN A 32 4.69 -5.29 3.98
CA ASN A 32 5.21 -5.59 2.64
C ASN A 32 5.45 -4.33 1.80
N PHE A 33 4.60 -3.30 1.95
CA PHE A 33 4.80 -2.01 1.28
C PHE A 33 6.08 -1.32 1.80
N ASN A 34 6.33 -1.42 3.10
CA ASN A 34 7.43 -0.75 3.81
C ASN A 34 8.74 -1.58 3.89
N SER A 35 8.75 -2.86 3.48
CA SER A 35 9.88 -3.78 3.68
C SER A 35 11.09 -3.59 2.74
N GLY A 36 11.45 -2.34 2.40
CA GLY A 36 12.78 -2.01 1.86
C GLY A 36 12.85 -1.61 0.37
N PRO A 37 14.06 -1.26 -0.12
CA PRO A 37 14.31 -0.61 -1.41
C PRO A 37 14.62 -1.67 -2.47
N GLY A 38 13.61 -2.41 -2.93
CA GLY A 38 13.79 -3.47 -3.91
C GLY A 38 13.02 -3.17 -5.19
N ILE A 39 13.74 -2.87 -6.28
CA ILE A 39 13.33 -2.92 -7.70
C ILE A 39 12.20 -1.95 -8.14
N ASP A 40 11.31 -1.54 -7.23
CA ASP A 40 10.05 -0.89 -7.57
C ASP A 40 9.95 0.58 -7.09
N LYS A 41 11.10 1.28 -6.94
CA LYS A 41 11.18 2.70 -6.50
C LYS A 41 10.17 3.57 -7.24
N ASN A 42 10.19 3.54 -8.57
CA ASN A 42 9.28 4.30 -9.43
C ASN A 42 7.80 3.98 -9.15
N ARG A 43 7.48 2.70 -8.87
CA ARG A 43 6.10 2.32 -8.61
C ARG A 43 5.63 2.79 -7.24
N ARG A 44 6.48 2.64 -6.22
CA ARG A 44 6.21 3.15 -4.88
C ARG A 44 5.93 4.65 -4.96
N GLU A 45 6.80 5.40 -5.61
CA GLU A 45 6.65 6.85 -5.82
C GLU A 45 5.35 7.22 -6.53
N MET A 46 5.02 6.51 -7.61
CA MET A 46 3.75 6.72 -8.32
C MET A 46 2.55 6.46 -7.40
N LEU A 47 2.60 5.40 -6.59
CA LEU A 47 1.57 5.10 -5.61
C LEU A 47 1.46 6.21 -4.55
N LEU A 48 2.58 6.75 -4.08
CA LEU A 48 2.59 7.83 -3.10
C LEU A 48 1.89 9.08 -3.65
N ARG A 49 2.19 9.46 -4.89
CA ARG A 49 1.61 10.65 -5.54
C ARG A 49 0.12 10.52 -5.90
N GLN A 50 -0.37 9.30 -6.14
CA GLN A 50 -1.74 9.07 -6.63
C GLN A 50 -2.73 8.64 -5.52
N THR A 51 -2.25 8.47 -4.29
CA THR A 51 -3.08 7.95 -3.21
C THR A 51 -3.80 9.07 -2.49
N TRP A 52 -5.11 8.89 -2.30
CA TRP A 52 -5.95 9.75 -1.47
C TRP A 52 -6.36 9.10 -0.15
N TYR A 53 -6.42 7.76 -0.09
CA TYR A 53 -6.81 7.04 1.13
C TYR A 53 -5.60 6.32 1.73
N TRP A 54 -5.21 6.76 2.92
CA TRP A 54 -3.98 6.38 3.61
C TRP A 54 -4.27 5.62 4.91
N ILE A 55 -3.49 4.58 5.14
CA ILE A 55 -3.56 3.77 6.35
C ILE A 55 -2.33 4.13 7.17
N PHE A 56 -2.55 4.53 8.42
CA PHE A 56 -1.49 4.78 9.39
C PHE A 56 -1.44 3.66 10.43
N ASP A 57 -0.27 3.05 10.61
CA ASP A 57 -0.03 2.09 11.68
C ASP A 57 0.68 2.75 12.86
N GLU A 58 -0.06 3.03 13.92
CA GLU A 58 0.47 3.71 15.11
C GLU A 58 1.62 2.93 15.76
N LYS A 59 1.63 1.60 15.64
CA LYS A 59 2.68 0.75 16.22
C LYS A 59 4.02 0.91 15.52
N SER A 60 4.02 1.00 14.19
CA SER A 60 5.24 1.10 13.39
C SER A 60 5.55 2.52 12.93
N GLN A 61 4.63 3.47 13.15
CA GLN A 61 4.73 4.86 12.68
C GLN A 61 4.96 4.92 11.16
N THR A 62 4.26 4.06 10.42
CA THR A 62 4.37 3.98 8.95
C THR A 62 3.02 4.16 8.27
N PHE A 63 3.08 4.60 7.02
CA PHE A 63 1.92 4.76 6.15
C PHE A 63 1.91 3.69 5.07
N GLY A 64 0.72 3.45 4.52
CA GLY A 64 0.54 2.61 3.34
C GLY A 64 -0.65 3.06 2.50
N PRO A 65 -0.53 3.01 1.16
CA PRO A 65 -1.61 3.40 0.28
C PRO A 65 -2.71 2.32 0.24
N SER A 66 -3.97 2.72 0.40
CA SER A 66 -5.11 1.79 0.39
C SER A 66 -5.19 0.88 -0.83
N LYS A 67 -4.78 1.37 -2.00
CA LYS A 67 -4.80 0.61 -3.25
C LYS A 67 -3.83 -0.58 -3.24
N PHE A 68 -2.78 -0.51 -2.43
CA PHE A 68 -1.85 -1.61 -2.20
C PHE A 68 -2.30 -2.44 -0.99
N VAL A 69 -2.56 -1.75 0.13
CA VAL A 69 -2.83 -2.37 1.43
C VAL A 69 -4.18 -3.09 1.50
N GLY A 70 -5.14 -2.71 0.65
CA GLY A 70 -6.50 -3.28 0.66
C GLY A 70 -6.61 -4.72 0.14
N PHE A 71 -5.50 -5.36 -0.22
CA PHE A 71 -5.46 -6.74 -0.66
C PHE A 71 -4.61 -7.61 0.27
N VAL A 72 -5.03 -8.86 0.47
CA VAL A 72 -4.33 -9.83 1.31
C VAL A 72 -2.98 -10.17 0.68
N GLY A 73 -1.91 -10.05 1.48
CA GLY A 73 -0.57 -10.46 1.07
C GLY A 73 0.01 -9.69 -0.12
N MET A 74 -0.44 -8.44 -0.34
CA MET A 74 0.01 -7.64 -1.47
C MET A 74 1.52 -7.40 -1.42
N THR A 75 2.17 -7.53 -2.57
CA THR A 75 3.59 -7.22 -2.80
C THR A 75 3.71 -6.44 -4.11
N PHE A 76 4.82 -5.73 -4.33
CA PHE A 76 5.02 -5.00 -5.59
C PHE A 76 4.98 -5.90 -6.84
N PRO A 77 5.59 -7.10 -6.85
CA PRO A 77 5.43 -8.03 -7.99
C PRO A 77 3.98 -8.39 -8.30
N ILE A 78 3.14 -8.60 -7.27
CA ILE A 78 1.69 -8.85 -7.46
C ILE A 78 1.00 -7.59 -8.00
N TYR A 79 1.36 -6.42 -7.45
CA TYR A 79 0.81 -5.14 -7.87
C TYR A 79 1.14 -4.80 -9.34
N GLU A 80 2.34 -5.12 -9.82
CA GLU A 80 2.71 -4.92 -11.22
C GLU A 80 1.85 -5.75 -12.17
N GLU A 81 1.60 -7.01 -11.84
CA GLU A 81 0.75 -7.87 -12.67
C GLU A 81 -0.71 -7.40 -12.71
N ALA A 82 -1.18 -6.83 -11.59
CA ALA A 82 -2.48 -6.17 -11.54
C ALA A 82 -2.56 -4.95 -12.47
N VAL A 83 -1.54 -4.09 -12.46
CA VAL A 83 -1.48 -2.88 -13.30
C VAL A 83 -1.38 -3.22 -14.79
N LYS A 84 -0.67 -4.30 -15.15
CA LYS A 84 -0.60 -4.83 -16.53
C LYS A 84 -1.93 -5.40 -17.04
N GLY A 85 -2.98 -5.41 -16.21
CA GLY A 85 -4.33 -5.79 -16.60
C GLY A 85 -4.61 -7.28 -16.53
N ARG A 86 -3.72 -8.09 -15.92
CA ARG A 86 -3.84 -9.55 -15.83
C ARG A 86 -5.14 -10.00 -15.14
N TRP A 87 -5.72 -9.16 -14.28
CA TRP A 87 -6.89 -9.50 -13.45
C TRP A 87 -8.06 -8.53 -13.60
N GLY A 88 -8.07 -7.75 -14.69
CA GLY A 88 -9.14 -6.79 -14.99
C GLY A 88 -9.01 -5.45 -14.24
N LYS A 89 -9.12 -4.35 -14.98
CA LYS A 89 -8.91 -2.97 -14.46
C LYS A 89 -9.85 -2.59 -13.31
N LYS A 90 -11.04 -3.22 -13.22
CA LYS A 90 -12.07 -2.84 -12.24
C LYS A 90 -11.79 -3.26 -10.79
N ARG A 91 -10.95 -4.28 -10.56
CA ARG A 91 -10.69 -4.78 -9.20
C ARG A 91 -9.76 -3.85 -8.40
N PHE A 92 -8.88 -3.11 -9.09
CA PHE A 92 -7.85 -2.26 -8.49
C PHE A 92 -8.26 -0.78 -8.38
N TYR A 93 -9.56 -0.49 -8.27
CA TYR A 93 -10.02 0.86 -7.97
C TYR A 93 -9.93 1.17 -6.48
N GLY A 94 -9.43 2.36 -6.15
CA GLY A 94 -9.25 2.81 -4.75
C GLY A 94 -10.54 2.81 -3.94
N GLY A 95 -11.72 2.95 -4.58
CA GLY A 95 -13.01 2.86 -3.89
C GLY A 95 -13.34 1.47 -3.35
N ALA A 96 -12.90 0.40 -4.03
CA ALA A 96 -13.14 -0.97 -3.59
C ALA A 96 -12.24 -1.34 -2.40
N THR A 97 -10.96 -1.00 -2.47
CA THR A 97 -10.01 -1.21 -1.38
C THR A 97 -10.36 -0.36 -0.16
N LYS A 98 -10.80 0.89 -0.35
CA LYS A 98 -11.35 1.73 0.72
C LYS A 98 -12.45 1.01 1.50
N LYS A 99 -13.52 0.56 0.81
CA LYS A 99 -14.65 -0.13 1.45
C LYS A 99 -14.23 -1.41 2.18
N ALA A 100 -13.31 -2.18 1.60
CA ALA A 100 -12.79 -3.38 2.25
C ALA A 100 -12.08 -3.07 3.57
N ILE A 101 -11.23 -2.04 3.58
CA ILE A 101 -10.49 -1.60 4.77
C ILE A 101 -11.45 -1.02 5.83
N GLU A 102 -12.40 -0.18 5.44
CA GLU A 102 -13.40 0.38 6.36
C GLU A 102 -14.20 -0.73 7.05
N ARG A 103 -14.61 -1.74 6.28
CA ARG A 103 -15.30 -2.93 6.82
C ARG A 103 -14.40 -3.73 7.75
N ALA A 104 -13.16 -3.99 7.36
CA ALA A 104 -12.21 -4.77 8.17
C ALA A 104 -11.87 -4.10 9.51
N LEU A 105 -11.86 -2.76 9.56
CA LEU A 105 -11.55 -1.99 10.75
C LEU A 105 -12.77 -1.48 11.52
N LYS A 106 -13.98 -1.60 10.94
CA LYS A 106 -15.22 -0.99 11.46
C LYS A 106 -15.07 0.52 11.73
N LYS A 107 -14.33 1.20 10.86
CA LYS A 107 -14.02 2.65 10.91
C LYS A 107 -14.16 3.24 9.51
N LYS A 108 -14.29 4.57 9.39
CA LYS A 108 -14.33 5.27 8.11
C LYS A 108 -13.03 6.06 7.90
N PHE A 109 -12.65 6.26 6.64
CA PHE A 109 -11.60 7.22 6.33
C PHE A 109 -12.10 8.64 6.56
N ALA A 110 -11.27 9.48 7.16
CA ALA A 110 -11.57 10.90 7.40
C ALA A 110 -10.33 11.78 7.19
N PRO A 111 -10.48 13.04 6.79
CA PRO A 111 -9.36 14.00 6.80
C PRO A 111 -8.79 14.15 8.21
N ASP A 112 -7.47 14.26 8.31
CA ASP A 112 -6.76 14.49 9.58
C ASP A 112 -5.50 15.32 9.30
N HIS A 113 -5.48 16.55 9.80
CA HIS A 113 -4.39 17.49 9.56
C HIS A 113 -3.06 16.98 10.14
N LYS A 114 -3.09 16.35 11.32
CA LYS A 114 -1.88 15.85 11.95
C LYS A 114 -1.29 14.72 11.13
N LEU A 115 -2.13 13.78 10.69
CA LEU A 115 -1.67 12.67 9.85
C LEU A 115 -1.22 13.12 8.46
N SER A 116 -1.74 14.23 7.92
CA SER A 116 -1.19 14.84 6.71
C SER A 116 0.27 15.27 6.89
N VAL A 117 0.56 16.01 7.98
CA VAL A 117 1.94 16.42 8.30
C VAL A 117 2.83 15.20 8.55
N ASP A 118 2.35 14.23 9.33
CA ASP A 118 3.11 13.00 9.63
C ASP A 118 3.39 12.19 8.35
N LEU A 119 2.47 12.19 7.38
CA LEU A 119 2.62 11.52 6.09
C LEU A 119 3.69 12.21 5.22
N GLU A 120 3.75 13.53 5.22
CA GLU A 120 4.80 14.28 4.53
C GLU A 120 6.18 13.97 5.09
N ASP A 121 6.32 14.06 6.42
CA ASP A 121 7.56 13.73 7.12
C ASP A 121 7.99 12.30 6.84
N TRP A 122 7.04 11.36 6.89
CA TRP A 122 7.32 9.96 6.54
C TRP A 122 7.72 9.80 5.08
N GLY A 123 7.04 10.47 4.14
CA GLY A 123 7.32 10.42 2.70
C GLY A 123 8.74 10.88 2.37
N THR A 124 9.16 12.00 2.97
CA THR A 124 10.52 12.54 2.84
C THR A 124 11.57 11.55 3.37
N ARG A 125 11.31 10.91 4.52
CA ARG A 125 12.22 9.89 5.09
C ARG A 125 12.39 8.67 4.19
N ILE A 126 11.32 8.19 3.53
CA ILE A 126 11.38 6.93 2.77
C ILE A 126 11.83 7.08 1.31
N SER A 127 11.83 8.30 0.76
CA SER A 127 12.17 8.56 -0.64
C SER A 127 13.40 9.45 -0.82
N HIS A 128 13.92 10.07 0.25
CA HIS A 128 15.01 11.06 0.23
C HIS A 128 14.74 12.28 -0.68
N GLU A 129 13.48 12.44 -1.10
CA GLU A 129 12.98 13.49 -1.97
C GLU A 129 11.63 13.97 -1.42
N GLU A 130 11.20 15.17 -1.80
CA GLU A 130 9.87 15.68 -1.46
C GLU A 130 8.81 15.03 -2.35
N ILE A 131 8.66 13.70 -2.25
CA ILE A 131 7.85 12.91 -3.19
C ILE A 131 6.36 13.28 -3.19
N LEU A 132 5.89 13.88 -2.10
CA LEU A 132 4.52 14.33 -1.92
C LEU A 132 4.32 15.81 -2.30
N ASN A 133 5.37 16.52 -2.72
CA ASN A 133 5.23 17.89 -3.22
C ASN A 133 4.41 17.93 -4.51
N GLY A 134 3.48 18.88 -4.56
CA GLY A 134 2.52 19.06 -5.66
C GLY A 134 1.34 18.09 -5.64
N VAL A 135 1.19 17.26 -4.60
CA VAL A 135 -0.01 16.44 -4.38
C VAL A 135 -1.09 17.31 -3.72
N ASP A 136 -2.34 17.14 -4.14
CA ASP A 136 -3.50 17.81 -3.52
C ASP A 136 -3.82 17.16 -2.16
N HIS A 137 -3.27 17.73 -1.08
CA HIS A 137 -3.44 17.24 0.29
C HIS A 137 -4.89 17.35 0.79
N GLY A 138 -5.69 18.25 0.22
CA GLY A 138 -7.10 18.45 0.59
C GLY A 138 -7.97 17.22 0.31
N LYS A 139 -7.49 16.29 -0.51
CA LYS A 139 -8.17 15.02 -0.82
C LYS A 139 -7.73 13.87 0.07
N TRP A 140 -6.72 14.05 0.91
CA TRP A 140 -6.25 12.98 1.76
C TRP A 140 -7.26 12.63 2.85
N GLN A 141 -7.49 11.34 3.01
CA GLN A 141 -8.25 10.79 4.10
C GLN A 141 -7.47 9.63 4.71
N PHE A 142 -7.59 9.49 6.02
CA PHE A 142 -6.79 8.61 6.83
C PHE A 142 -7.66 7.63 7.61
N ILE A 143 -7.07 6.48 7.93
CA ILE A 143 -7.61 5.52 8.88
C ILE A 143 -6.45 4.94 9.71
N THR A 144 -6.64 4.79 11.01
CA THR A 144 -5.61 4.30 11.93
C THR A 144 -5.83 2.84 12.31
N LEU A 145 -4.74 2.07 12.40
CA LEU A 145 -4.74 0.66 12.78
C LEU A 145 -4.76 0.42 14.28
#